data_AF-A0AAD4G4C9-F1
#
_entry.id   AF-A0AAD4G4C9-F1
#
_cell.length_a   1.000
_cell.length_b   1.000
_cell.length_c   1.000
_cell.angle_alpha   90.00
_cell.angle_beta   90.00
_cell.angle_gamma   90.00
#
_symmetry.space_group_name_H-M   'P 1'
#
loop_
_entity.id
_entity.type
_entity.pdbx_description
1 polymer ?
#
loop_
_entity_poly.entity_id
_entity_poly.type
_entity_poly.pdbx_seq_one_letter_code
_entity_poly.pdbx_strand_id
1 'polypeptide(L)' 'MEGKMMEEATALGITLLTVSHRPSLWKYHSTILQLDGQGGYVLYVAFLPRQGIHAF' A
#
# COMPACT_ATOMS: atom_id res chain seq x y z
N MET A 1 -5.76 15.90 1.57
CA MET A 1 -6.59 15.76 0.36
C MET A 1 -6.40 14.40 -0.28
N GLU A 2 -5.17 14.03 -0.67
CA GLU A 2 -4.86 12.71 -1.26
C GLU A 2 -5.33 11.51 -0.41
N GLY A 3 -5.09 11.51 0.90
CA GLY A 3 -5.53 10.41 1.78
C GLY A 3 -7.05 10.19 1.79
N LYS A 4 -7.86 11.27 1.75
CA LYS A 4 -9.32 11.16 1.69
C LYS A 4 -9.78 10.55 0.35
N MET A 5 -9.14 10.93 -0.74
CA MET A 5 -9.44 10.35 -2.06
C MET A 5 -9.16 8.84 -2.07
N MET A 6 -8.05 8.40 -1.48
CA MET A 6 -7.70 6.98 -1.38
C MET A 6 -8.66 6.22 -0.45
N GLU A 7 -9.06 6.81 0.67
CA GLU A 7 -10.05 6.22 1.58
C GLU A 7 -11.39 5.99 0.89
N GLU A 8 -11.93 7.00 0.20
CA GLU A 8 -13.19 6.89 -0.53
C GLU A 8 -13.11 5.91 -1.69
N ALA A 9 -12.03 5.95 -2.48
CA ALA A 9 -11.84 5.00 -3.57
C ALA A 9 -11.78 3.55 -3.07
N THR A 10 -11.11 3.30 -1.94
CA THR A 10 -11.06 1.99 -1.28
C THR A 10 -12.47 1.57 -0.81
N ALA A 11 -13.22 2.48 -0.19
CA ALA A 11 -14.58 2.22 0.27
C ALA A 11 -15.55 1.88 -0.88
N LEU A 12 -15.35 2.48 -2.05
CA LEU A 12 -16.11 2.20 -3.27
C LEU A 12 -15.67 0.91 -3.99
N GLY A 13 -14.66 0.19 -3.47
CA GLY A 13 -14.13 -1.02 -4.10
C GLY A 13 -13.30 -0.76 -5.35
N ILE A 14 -12.84 0.48 -5.55
CA ILE A 14 -11.95 0.84 -6.65
C ILE A 14 -10.55 0.33 -6.34
N THR A 15 -9.92 -0.36 -7.30
CA THR A 15 -8.55 -0.84 -7.14
C THR A 15 -7.58 0.33 -7.23
N LEU A 16 -6.77 0.51 -6.18
CA LEU A 16 -5.76 1.56 -6.09
C LEU A 16 -4.37 1.03 -6.44
N LEU A 17 -3.80 1.56 -7.52
CA LEU A 17 -2.39 1.38 -7.87
C LEU A 17 -1.67 2.73 -7.68
N THR A 18 -0.66 2.76 -6.81
CA THR A 18 0.13 3.97 -6.56
C THR A 18 1.62 3.68 -6.74
N VAL A 19 2.35 4.67 -7.28
CA VAL A 19 3.82 4.65 -7.36
C VAL A 19 4.33 5.76 -6.45
N SER A 20 4.97 5.39 -5.36
CA SER A 20 5.41 6.35 -4.35
C SER A 20 6.56 5.81 -3.53
N HIS A 21 7.46 6.70 -3.12
CA HIS A 21 8.48 6.42 -2.12
C HIS A 21 7.99 6.67 -0.69
N ARG A 22 6.76 7.16 -0.50
CA ARG A 22 6.22 7.53 0.82
C ARG A 22 5.64 6.31 1.55
N PRO A 23 6.21 5.90 2.70
CA PRO A 23 5.70 4.74 3.45
C PRO A 23 4.30 4.96 4.05
N SER A 24 3.89 6.22 4.24
CA SER A 24 2.58 6.56 4.81
C SER A 24 1.38 6.10 3.97
N LEU A 25 1.60 5.77 2.69
CA LEU A 25 0.57 5.25 1.78
C LEU A 25 0.36 3.73 1.92
N TRP A 26 1.29 3.02 2.55
CA TRP A 26 1.23 1.56 2.69
C TRP A 26 -0.04 1.07 3.38
N LYS A 27 -0.61 1.87 4.28
CA LYS A 27 -1.88 1.55 4.96
C LYS A 27 -3.09 1.41 4.04
N TYR A 28 -3.01 1.92 2.80
CA TYR A 28 -4.08 1.83 1.81
C TYR A 28 -3.90 0.65 0.83
N HIS A 29 -2.79 -0.09 0.92
CA HIS A 29 -2.46 -1.18 0.01
C HIS A 29 -2.24 -2.49 0.76
N SER A 30 -2.92 -3.55 0.33
CA SER A 30 -2.70 -4.90 0.84
C SER A 30 -1.41 -5.52 0.31
N THR A 31 -0.86 -5.00 -0.78
CA THR A 31 0.34 -5.52 -1.44
C THR A 31 1.27 -4.37 -1.78
N ILE A 32 2.56 -4.54 -1.52
CA ILE A 32 3.59 -3.54 -1.79
C ILE A 32 4.69 -4.21 -2.63
N LEU A 33 4.96 -3.64 -3.80
CA LEU A 33 6.09 -4.03 -4.64
C LEU A 33 7.23 -3.04 -4.40
N GLN A 34 8.32 -3.53 -3.83
CA GLN A 34 9.55 -2.74 -3.66
C GLN A 34 10.56 -3.16 -4.73
N LEU A 35 11.03 -2.17 -5.49
CA LEU A 35 12.10 -2.35 -6.48
C LEU A 35 13.43 -1.90 -5.86
N ASP A 36 14.50 -2.65 -6.11
CA ASP A 36 15.84 -2.35 -5.56
C ASP A 36 16.69 -1.43 -6.47
N GLY A 37 16.21 -1.14 -7.68
CA GLY A 37 16.90 -0.33 -8.68
C GLY A 37 18.03 -1.03 -9.43
N GLN A 38 18.32 -2.30 -9.11
CA GLN A 38 19.32 -3.15 -9.77
C GLN A 38 18.68 -4.30 -10.56
N GLY A 39 17.35 -4.27 -10.71
CA GLY A 39 16.58 -5.28 -11.44
C GLY A 39 15.94 -6.34 -10.54
N GLY A 40 16.15 -6.27 -9.22
CA GLY A 40 15.46 -7.09 -8.24
C GLY A 40 14.19 -6.43 -7.71
N TYR A 41 13.34 -7.26 -7.10
CA TYR A 41 12.11 -6.81 -6.45
C TYR A 41 11.76 -7.69 -5.26
N VAL A 42 11.01 -7.12 -4.32
CA VAL A 42 10.39 -7.83 -3.20
C VAL A 42 8.91 -7.50 -3.18
N LEU A 43 8.07 -8.53 -3.09
CA LEU A 43 6.63 -8.39 -2.95
C LEU A 43 6.24 -8.65 -1.50
N TYR A 44 5.78 -7.61 -0.82
CA TYR A 44 5.20 -7.73 0.52
C TYR A 44 3.69 -7.85 0.40
N VAL A 45 3.14 -8.86 1.06
CA VAL A 45 1.69 -8.99 1.24
C VAL A 45 1.39 -8.61 2.68
N ALA A 46 0.73 -7.48 2.87
CA ALA A 46 0.27 -7.06 4.17
C ALA A 46 -0.84 -8.03 4.61
N PHE A 47 -0.51 -8.94 5.53
CA PHE A 47 -1.51 -9.67 6.28
C PHE A 47 -2.16 -8.65 7.22
N LEU A 48 -3.42 -8.30 7.00
CA LEU A 48 -4.18 -7.45 7.91
C LEU A 48 -4.70 -8.33 9.06
N PRO A 49 -4.06 -8.38 10.25
CA PRO A 49 -4.84 -8.67 11.44
C PRO A 49 -5.87 -7.53 11.56
N ARG A 50 -7.10 -7.81 12.00
CA ARG A 50 -8.17 -6.80 12.16
C ARG A 50 -7.81 -5.62 13.10
N GLN A 51 -6.57 -5.54 13.59
CA GLN A 51 -6.06 -4.53 14.51
C GLN A 51 -4.59 -4.24 14.18
N GLY A 52 -4.31 -3.06 13.60
CA GLY A 52 -2.97 -2.46 13.58
C GLY A 52 -1.97 -3.05 12.59
N ILE A 53 -1.58 -2.27 11.59
CA ILE A 53 -0.52 -2.60 10.65
C ILE A 53 0.83 -2.54 11.39
N HIS A 54 1.42 -3.70 11.66
CA HIS A 54 2.85 -3.83 11.92
C HIS A 54 3.47 -4.57 10.74
N ALA A 55 3.90 -3.80 9.73
CA ALA A 55 4.89 -4.26 8.78
C ALA A 55 6.25 -3.84 9.33
N PHE A 56 7.04 -4.81 9.79
CA PHE A 56 8.50 -4.69 9.88
C PHE A 56 9.07 -5.42 8.66
#